data_AF-A0A2S7UD92-F1
#
_entry.id   AF-A0A2S7UD92-F1
#
_cell.length_a   1.000
_cell.length_b   1.000
_cell.length_c   1.000
_cell.angle_alpha   90.00
_cell.angle_beta   90.00
_cell.angle_gamma   90.00
#
_symmetry.space_group_name_H-M   'P 1'
#
loop_
_entity.id
_entity.type
_entity.pdbx_description
1 polymer ?
#
loop_
_entity_poly.entity_id
_entity_poly.type
_entity_poly.pdbx_seq_one_letter_code
_entity_poly.pdbx_strand_id
1 'polypeptide(L)'
;MRFSSIQGASFVGNELMLPPGVYEIESDLRLNPNVAIEWNMRVGGTIYAGSIPGSSVSAVALLHTSTAPQRAIVTITSSSGGIDFIITNGVGANLVSDCSYLKITKLQ
;
A
#
# COMPACT_ATOMS: atom_id res chain seq x y z
N MET A 1 3.52 13.08 7.92
CA MET A 1 4.97 13.25 7.59
C MET A 1 5.41 12.02 6.80
N ARG A 2 6.17 12.17 5.71
CA ARG A 2 6.69 11.03 4.93
C ARG A 2 8.10 10.72 5.40
N PHE A 3 8.37 9.47 5.77
CA PHE A 3 9.66 9.05 6.32
C PHE A 3 10.01 7.65 5.80
N SER A 4 11.30 7.44 5.50
CA SER A 4 11.85 6.13 5.16
C SER A 4 13.20 5.99 5.85
N SER A 5 13.44 4.85 6.47
CA SER A 5 14.74 4.48 7.06
C SER A 5 15.58 3.61 6.12
N ILE A 6 15.10 3.33 4.90
CA ILE A 6 15.82 2.51 3.91
C ILE A 6 16.88 3.37 3.25
N GLN A 7 18.16 3.01 3.43
CA GLN A 7 19.27 3.74 2.83
C GLN A 7 19.13 3.78 1.30
N GLY A 8 19.27 4.99 0.72
CA GLY A 8 19.12 5.21 -0.72
C GLY A 8 17.68 5.30 -1.21
N ALA A 9 16.69 5.15 -0.33
CA ALA A 9 15.30 5.42 -0.68
C ALA A 9 15.00 6.92 -0.62
N SER A 10 14.10 7.38 -1.49
CA SER A 10 13.68 8.78 -1.56
C SER A 10 12.23 8.90 -2.02
N PHE A 11 11.52 9.93 -1.57
CA PHE A 11 10.18 10.22 -2.07
C PHE A 11 10.23 11.13 -3.29
N VAL A 12 9.51 10.77 -4.35
CA VAL A 12 9.27 11.62 -5.53
C VAL A 12 7.76 11.81 -5.67
N GLY A 13 7.26 12.98 -5.25
CA GLY A 13 5.82 13.17 -5.10
C GLY A 13 5.23 12.18 -4.09
N ASN A 14 4.25 11.38 -4.49
CA ASN A 14 3.61 10.35 -3.66
C ASN A 14 4.27 8.97 -3.78
N GLU A 15 5.28 8.82 -4.64
CA GLU A 15 5.96 7.56 -4.87
C GLU A 15 7.19 7.45 -3.96
N LEU A 16 7.40 6.24 -3.43
CA LEU A 16 8.64 5.87 -2.75
C LEU A 16 9.57 5.19 -3.74
N MET A 17 10.67 5.87 -4.08
CA MET A 17 11.76 5.28 -4.85
C MET A 17 12.60 4.41 -3.92
N LEU A 18 12.78 3.14 -4.29
CA LEU A 18 13.65 2.20 -3.60
C LEU A 18 14.90 1.93 -4.45
N PRO A 19 16.08 1.74 -3.84
CA PRO A 19 17.24 1.23 -4.57
C PRO A 19 17.01 -0.23 -4.99
N PRO A 20 17.83 -0.77 -5.91
CA PRO A 20 17.73 -2.18 -6.28
C PRO A 20 17.78 -3.12 -5.07
N GLY A 21 16.97 -4.18 -5.12
CA GLY A 21 16.84 -5.15 -4.04
C GLY A 21 15.50 -5.87 -4.05
N VAL A 22 15.33 -6.80 -3.10
CA VAL A 22 14.07 -7.51 -2.87
C VAL A 22 13.42 -6.97 -1.61
N TYR A 23 12.14 -6.64 -1.68
CA TYR A 23 11.40 -6.00 -0.58
C TYR A 23 10.12 -6.77 -0.25
N GLU A 24 9.87 -6.96 1.04
CA GLU A 24 8.56 -7.30 1.57
C GLU A 24 7.82 -6.02 1.92
N ILE A 25 6.60 -5.87 1.42
CA ILE A 25 5.77 -4.67 1.55
C ILE A 25 4.42 -5.07 2.10
N GLU A 26 3.98 -4.35 3.13
CA GLU A 26 2.64 -4.44 3.68
C GLU A 26 2.06 -3.05 3.86
N SER A 27 0.81 -2.87 3.45
CA SER A 27 0.04 -1.67 3.80
C SER A 27 -1.32 -2.04 4.36
N ASP A 28 -1.74 -1.29 5.38
CA ASP A 28 -3.07 -1.42 5.95
C ASP A 28 -3.74 -0.05 6.04
N LEU A 29 -5.05 -0.07 5.96
CA LEU A 29 -5.91 1.10 6.06
C LEU A 29 -7.14 0.73 6.89
N ARG A 30 -7.32 1.45 7.98
CA ARG A 30 -8.53 1.45 8.78
C ARG A 30 -9.44 2.57 8.30
N LEU A 31 -10.65 2.20 7.93
CA LEU A 31 -11.69 3.13 7.57
C LEU A 31 -12.78 3.20 8.63
N ASN A 32 -13.58 4.26 8.55
CA ASN A 32 -14.83 4.35 9.30
C ASN A 32 -15.73 3.13 8.96
N PRO A 33 -16.56 2.68 9.91
CA PRO A 33 -17.56 1.66 9.65
C PRO A 33 -18.41 2.00 8.41
N ASN A 34 -18.79 0.97 7.64
CA ASN A 34 -19.65 1.05 6.45
C ASN A 34 -18.98 1.53 5.15
N VAL A 35 -17.65 1.60 5.11
CA VAL A 35 -16.92 1.86 3.86
C VAL A 35 -16.13 0.62 3.45
N ALA A 36 -16.40 0.13 2.24
CA ALA A 36 -15.64 -0.92 1.59
C ALA A 36 -14.74 -0.30 0.52
N ILE A 37 -13.43 -0.45 0.68
CA ILE A 37 -12.48 -0.20 -0.41
C ILE A 37 -11.55 -1.40 -0.58
N GLU A 38 -11.04 -1.53 -1.80
CA GLU A 38 -9.91 -2.39 -2.13
C GLU A 38 -8.78 -1.50 -2.64
N TRP A 39 -7.55 -1.83 -2.26
CA TRP A 39 -6.38 -1.11 -2.74
C TRP A 39 -5.27 -2.07 -3.12
N ASN A 40 -4.39 -1.59 -3.99
CA ASN A 40 -3.30 -2.38 -4.51
C ASN A 40 -2.01 -1.56 -4.64
N MET A 41 -0.88 -2.25 -4.53
CA MET A 41 0.44 -1.67 -4.76
C MET A 41 0.68 -1.52 -6.26
N ARG A 42 1.30 -0.40 -6.64
CA ARG A 42 1.82 -0.19 -7.99
C ARG A 42 3.34 -0.03 -7.97
N VAL A 43 3.95 -0.37 -9.09
CA VAL A 43 5.36 -0.09 -9.39
C VAL A 43 5.39 0.66 -10.70
N GLY A 44 5.97 1.87 -10.71
CA GLY A 44 6.02 2.71 -11.90
C GLY A 44 4.62 3.01 -12.47
N GLY A 45 3.64 3.24 -11.59
CA GLY A 45 2.26 3.58 -11.96
C GLY A 45 1.36 2.41 -12.41
N THR A 46 1.89 1.18 -12.50
CA THR A 46 1.11 -0.02 -12.88
C THR A 46 0.90 -0.95 -11.70
N ILE A 47 -0.30 -1.54 -11.55
CA ILE A 47 -0.58 -2.54 -10.51
C ILE A 47 0.42 -3.69 -10.60
N TYR A 48 1.11 -3.97 -9.50
CA TYR A 48 2.09 -5.05 -9.46
C TYR A 48 1.37 -6.40 -9.41
N ALA A 49 1.63 -7.26 -10.38
CA ALA A 49 0.96 -8.56 -10.50
C ALA A 49 1.21 -9.50 -9.30
N GLY A 50 2.34 -9.35 -8.61
CA GLY A 50 2.65 -10.11 -7.40
C GLY A 50 2.06 -9.53 -6.11
N SER A 51 1.23 -8.48 -6.20
CA SER A 51 0.60 -7.85 -5.04
C SER A 51 -0.74 -8.49 -4.74
N ILE A 52 -0.92 -8.90 -3.48
CA ILE A 52 -2.19 -9.33 -2.91
C ILE A 52 -2.93 -8.06 -2.47
N PRO A 53 -4.11 -7.75 -3.06
CA PRO A 53 -4.87 -6.55 -2.72
C PRO A 53 -5.26 -6.52 -1.24
N GLY A 54 -5.26 -5.33 -0.67
CA GLY A 54 -5.84 -5.07 0.65
C GLY A 54 -7.32 -4.73 0.53
N SER A 55 -8.08 -4.95 1.59
CA SER A 55 -9.51 -4.60 1.64
C SER A 55 -9.95 -4.18 3.05
N SER A 56 -10.87 -3.22 3.13
CA SER A 56 -11.44 -2.76 4.40
C SER A 56 -12.94 -3.09 4.44
N VAL A 57 -13.32 -4.25 4.96
CA VAL A 57 -14.73 -4.66 5.23
C VAL A 57 -15.67 -4.72 3.99
N SER A 58 -16.71 -5.57 4.05
CA SER A 58 -17.82 -5.57 3.08
C SER A 58 -18.88 -4.53 3.47
N ALA A 59 -19.28 -3.67 2.52
CA ALA A 59 -20.32 -2.65 2.71
C ALA A 59 -21.69 -3.23 3.10
N VAL A 60 -21.88 -4.54 2.87
CA VAL A 60 -23.16 -5.24 3.08
C VAL A 60 -23.27 -5.88 4.48
N ALA A 61 -22.14 -6.10 5.17
CA ALA A 61 -22.13 -7.02 6.30
C ALA A 61 -22.32 -6.38 7.68
N LEU A 62 -22.17 -5.05 7.85
CA LEU A 62 -22.17 -4.38 9.17
C LEU A 62 -21.27 -5.06 10.23
N LEU A 63 -20.34 -5.92 9.81
CA LEU A 63 -19.43 -6.64 10.67
C LEU A 63 -18.23 -5.74 10.94
N HIS A 64 -18.01 -5.49 12.21
CA HIS A 64 -16.88 -4.72 12.71
C HIS A 64 -15.55 -5.16 12.07
N THR A 65 -14.88 -4.19 11.43
CA THR A 65 -13.41 -4.01 11.43
C THR A 65 -12.48 -5.06 10.81
N SER A 66 -12.93 -6.04 10.02
CA SER A 66 -11.94 -6.90 9.34
C SER A 66 -11.26 -6.15 8.18
N THR A 67 -10.06 -5.64 8.41
CA THR A 67 -9.15 -5.17 7.36
C THR A 67 -8.25 -6.34 6.95
N ALA A 68 -8.14 -6.58 5.64
CA ALA A 68 -7.10 -7.40 5.06
C ALA A 68 -6.00 -6.46 4.57
N PRO A 69 -4.77 -6.53 5.10
CA PRO A 69 -3.69 -5.69 4.61
C PRO A 69 -3.31 -6.11 3.19
N GLN A 70 -2.91 -5.13 2.37
CA GLN A 70 -2.24 -5.39 1.11
C GLN A 70 -0.84 -5.94 1.41
N ARG A 71 -0.39 -6.94 0.64
CA ARG A 71 0.93 -7.54 0.78
C ARG A 71 1.59 -7.79 -0.57
N ALA A 72 2.89 -7.58 -0.66
CA ALA A 72 3.68 -7.93 -1.84
C ALA A 72 5.12 -8.27 -1.48
N ILE A 73 5.72 -9.18 -2.26
CA ILE A 73 7.18 -9.29 -2.38
C ILE A 73 7.55 -8.79 -3.76
N VAL A 74 8.42 -7.79 -3.84
CA VAL A 74 8.79 -7.13 -5.10
C VAL A 74 10.30 -7.05 -5.26
N THR A 75 10.75 -7.35 -6.48
CA THR A 75 12.14 -7.15 -6.91
C THR A 75 12.25 -5.82 -7.66
N ILE A 76 13.01 -4.89 -7.10
CA ILE A 76 13.37 -3.62 -7.75
C ILE A 76 14.71 -3.83 -8.47
N THR A 77 14.69 -3.76 -9.80
CA THR A 77 15.89 -3.98 -10.64
C THR A 77 16.63 -2.69 -10.98
N SER A 78 15.95 -1.54 -10.88
CA SER A 78 16.52 -0.21 -11.09
C SER A 78 15.70 0.82 -10.33
N SER A 79 16.30 1.97 -10.02
CA SER A 79 15.67 3.05 -9.28
C SER A 79 14.67 3.88 -10.13
N SER A 80 14.20 3.37 -11.27
CA SER A 80 13.35 4.10 -12.21
C SER A 80 11.84 3.85 -12.04
N GLY A 81 11.44 2.97 -11.12
CA GLY A 81 10.04 2.71 -10.78
C GLY A 81 9.78 2.97 -9.29
N GLY A 82 8.96 3.96 -9.00
CA GLY A 82 8.50 4.24 -7.64
C GLY A 82 7.38 3.30 -7.21
N ILE A 83 7.27 3.08 -5.90
CA ILE A 83 6.18 2.34 -5.28
C ILE A 83 5.14 3.32 -4.77
N ASP A 84 3.89 3.08 -5.11
CA ASP A 84 2.75 3.75 -4.50
C ASP A 84 1.54 2.80 -4.37
N PHE A 85 0.40 3.35 -3.94
CA PHE A 85 -0.82 2.60 -3.72
C PHE A 85 -1.99 3.30 -4.38
N ILE A 86 -2.90 2.51 -4.94
CA ILE A 86 -4.12 2.99 -5.58
C ILE A 86 -5.34 2.27 -5.02
N ILE A 87 -6.44 2.98 -4.87
CA ILE A 87 -7.76 2.38 -4.61
C ILE A 87 -8.25 1.79 -5.93
N THR A 88 -8.51 0.48 -5.95
CA THR A 88 -8.97 -0.26 -7.13
C THR A 88 -10.48 -0.46 -7.16
N ASN A 89 -11.12 -0.40 -6.00
CA ASN A 89 -12.56 -0.59 -5.85
C ASN A 89 -13.07 0.12 -4.59
N GLY A 90 -14.37 0.44 -4.57
CA GLY A 90 -15.03 1.13 -3.46
C GLY A 90 -15.37 2.60 -3.75
N VAL A 91 -16.26 3.17 -2.93
CA VAL A 91 -16.73 4.56 -3.05
C VAL A 91 -16.64 5.25 -1.69
N GLY A 92 -16.17 6.49 -1.66
CA GLY A 92 -16.49 7.43 -0.57
C GLY A 92 -15.79 7.22 0.76
N ALA A 93 -14.55 6.71 0.77
CA ALA A 93 -13.75 6.67 1.99
C ALA A 93 -13.26 8.07 2.38
N ASN A 94 -13.74 8.58 3.51
CA ASN A 94 -13.03 9.65 4.21
C ASN A 94 -11.84 9.04 4.93
N LEU A 95 -10.63 9.43 4.53
CA LEU A 95 -9.42 9.05 5.24
C LEU A 95 -9.47 9.70 6.62
N VAL A 96 -9.48 8.87 7.65
CA VAL A 96 -9.27 9.31 9.02
C VAL A 96 -7.76 9.49 9.21
N SER A 97 -7.33 10.60 9.83
CA SER A 97 -5.91 10.80 10.13
C SER A 97 -5.35 9.61 10.91
N ASP A 98 -4.09 9.26 10.63
CA ASP A 98 -3.34 8.24 11.37
C ASP A 98 -3.99 6.84 11.36
N CYS A 99 -4.83 6.55 10.36
CA CYS A 99 -5.50 5.27 10.22
C CYS A 99 -4.89 4.39 9.12
N SER A 100 -3.69 4.70 8.65
CA SER A 100 -2.94 3.84 7.72
C SER A 100 -1.51 3.61 8.20
N TYR A 101 -0.95 2.47 7.80
CA TYR A 101 0.49 2.24 7.92
C TYR A 101 1.05 1.60 6.65
N LEU A 102 2.36 1.79 6.49
CA LEU A 102 3.17 1.16 5.47
C LEU A 102 4.39 0.55 6.17
N LYS A 103 4.59 -0.75 5.99
CA LYS A 103 5.78 -1.46 6.45
C LYS A 103 6.53 -1.97 5.23
N ILE A 104 7.82 -1.67 5.16
CA ILE A 104 8.71 -2.15 4.10
C ILE A 104 9.96 -2.73 4.74
N THR A 105 10.27 -3.96 4.40
CA THR A 105 11.48 -4.67 4.83
C THR A 105 12.31 -4.98 3.60
N LYS A 106 13.57 -4.53 3.57
CA LYS A 106 14.53 -5.01 2.57
C LYS A 106 14.99 -6.41 2.95
N LEU A 107 14.78 -7.38 2.07
CA LEU A 107 15.17 -8.77 2.25
C LEU A 107 16.58 -9.04 1.72
N GLN A 108 16.94 -8.39 0.60
CA GLN A 108 18.22 -8.53 -0.12
C GLN A 108 18.61 -7.20 -0.77
#